data_AF-A0A7X3UNX4-F1
#
_entry.id   AF-A0A7X3UNX4-F1
#
_cell.length_a   1.000
_cell.length_b   1.000
_cell.length_c   1.000
_cell.angle_alpha   90.00
_cell.angle_beta   90.00
_cell.angle_gamma   90.00
#
_symmetry.space_group_name_H-M   'P 1'
#
loop_
_entity.id
_entity.type
_entity.pdbx_description
1 polymer ?
#
loop_
_entity_poly.entity_id
_entity_poly.type
_entity_poly.pdbx_seq_one_letter_code
_entity_poly.pdbx_strand_id
1 'polypeptide(L)'
;MPKITIDGIELDVDDGVNVIQAAAVAGIEIPHFCYHPSLSVVAQCRQCLVEVEGVPKVLPACNTTVRDGLVVKTDTEKAFEARKAAVEFTLINHPLDCPICDKGGECPLQMTTFAHGPGYSRVGGPENKKIRQKSYLSDRIMYDANRCIMCTRCVRFTDEVTKTHELGTTGRGFRKKISVFPGKTLDNELAGNVIDICPVGALLPKDTLHDERVWYMEFTDSVCSLCSTGCNITVGVDPRQGKVSRIRPRINQEVNGHWICDRGRFDYKEVQESTRLKDPIMKSDKEYEIASWENAVNSVGARLSGIKSGGAGPCAIAGSARLTNEEMFLAAKLSSLLGDCPAVCAVGTEKIEKKFGLVSNDPYPNSAGARNFMTQANGNDTKTTMDSLLAGKIDTLVVIEADLFELVSDHEKYALSRVLEKIGFLAVIDYKLTETARHAHIILPAASPYEKDGTFTNDSGRVQKIRKAISPLGKAKPGWEVLCMIGEKLDKSLFNYASVSDVMDDISLKIPGYGGMSYDRIGTVGKVLEHGAGK
;
A
#
# COMPACT_ATOMS: atom_id res chain seq x y z
N MET A 1 18.79 12.03 -29.05
CA MET A 1 17.35 12.20 -28.76
C MET A 1 16.70 12.63 -30.06
N PRO A 2 15.79 11.84 -30.64
CA PRO A 2 15.02 12.26 -31.80
C PRO A 2 14.19 13.50 -31.48
N LYS A 3 14.18 14.49 -32.38
CA LYS A 3 13.30 15.65 -32.30
C LYS A 3 12.03 15.37 -33.10
N ILE A 4 10.87 15.47 -32.45
CA ILE A 4 9.57 15.19 -33.08
C ILE A 4 8.58 16.32 -32.82
N THR A 5 7.48 16.31 -33.55
CA THR A 5 6.35 17.23 -33.35
C THR A 5 5.06 16.46 -33.14
N ILE A 6 4.36 16.69 -32.05
CA ILE A 6 3.03 16.11 -31.79
C ILE A 6 2.05 17.26 -31.56
N ASP A 7 1.02 17.37 -32.41
CA ASP A 7 0.00 18.44 -32.37
C ASP A 7 0.60 19.86 -32.32
N GLY A 8 1.71 20.06 -33.03
CA GLY A 8 2.43 21.34 -33.09
C GLY A 8 3.41 21.58 -31.94
N ILE A 9 3.48 20.69 -30.95
CA ILE A 9 4.45 20.75 -29.86
C ILE A 9 5.73 20.04 -30.30
N GLU A 10 6.85 20.75 -30.32
CA GLU A 10 8.17 20.15 -30.53
C GLU A 10 8.70 19.55 -29.21
N LEU A 11 9.23 18.33 -29.28
CA LEU A 11 9.81 17.64 -28.13
C LEU A 11 11.03 16.81 -28.52
N ASP A 12 12.01 16.79 -27.64
CA ASP A 12 13.13 15.85 -27.66
C ASP A 12 12.77 14.66 -26.79
N VAL A 13 12.88 13.46 -27.36
CA VAL A 13 12.53 12.21 -26.66
C VAL A 13 13.70 11.23 -26.62
N ASP A 14 13.63 10.28 -25.70
CA ASP A 14 14.59 9.18 -25.67
C ASP A 14 14.45 8.30 -26.93
N ASP A 15 15.56 7.75 -27.39
CA ASP A 15 15.55 6.87 -28.54
C ASP A 15 14.80 5.56 -28.23
N GLY A 16 14.07 5.03 -29.21
CA GLY A 16 13.31 3.78 -29.08
C GLY A 16 11.94 3.86 -28.39
N VAL A 17 11.51 5.03 -27.89
CA VAL A 17 10.14 5.18 -27.38
C VAL A 17 9.11 5.15 -28.51
N ASN A 18 7.86 4.82 -28.18
CA ASN A 18 6.76 4.88 -29.14
C ASN A 18 6.01 6.23 -29.05
N VAL A 19 5.16 6.50 -30.03
CA VAL A 19 4.39 7.75 -30.11
C VAL A 19 3.48 7.94 -28.88
N ILE A 20 2.93 6.88 -28.29
CA ILE A 20 2.06 7.05 -27.10
C ILE A 20 2.85 7.45 -25.85
N GLN A 21 4.09 6.96 -25.70
CA GLN A 21 5.00 7.39 -24.63
C GLN A 21 5.44 8.84 -24.84
N ALA A 22 5.80 9.19 -26.08
CA ALA A 22 6.20 10.55 -26.42
C ALA A 22 5.06 11.57 -26.22
N ALA A 23 3.84 11.22 -26.62
CA ALA A 23 2.65 12.04 -26.38
C ALA A 23 2.41 12.27 -24.87
N ALA A 24 2.61 11.24 -24.04
CA ALA A 24 2.47 11.38 -22.59
C ALA A 24 3.49 12.36 -21.98
N VAL A 25 4.72 12.43 -22.50
CA VAL A 25 5.72 13.44 -22.08
C VAL A 25 5.25 14.87 -22.40
N ALA A 26 4.56 15.05 -23.53
CA ALA A 26 3.95 16.32 -23.93
C ALA A 26 2.62 16.63 -23.21
N GLY A 27 2.15 15.76 -22.30
CA GLY A 27 0.85 15.91 -21.64
C GLY A 27 -0.36 15.61 -22.55
N ILE A 28 -0.14 14.98 -23.71
CA ILE A 28 -1.18 14.62 -24.67
C ILE A 28 -1.64 13.18 -24.41
N GLU A 29 -2.90 13.01 -24.01
CA GLU A 29 -3.48 11.69 -23.76
C GLU A 29 -4.07 11.08 -25.04
N ILE A 30 -3.50 9.96 -25.49
CA ILE A 30 -4.03 9.18 -26.61
C ILE A 30 -4.90 8.03 -26.06
N PRO A 31 -6.18 7.90 -26.47
CA PRO A 31 -7.08 6.88 -25.93
C PRO A 31 -6.61 5.46 -26.28
N HIS A 32 -6.66 4.54 -25.32
CA HIS A 32 -6.16 3.19 -25.51
C HIS A 32 -6.76 2.18 -24.52
N PHE A 33 -6.82 0.89 -24.92
CA PHE A 33 -7.29 -0.19 -24.05
C PHE A 33 -6.28 -1.32 -23.85
N CYS A 34 -5.49 -1.68 -24.86
CA CYS A 34 -4.54 -2.79 -24.75
C CYS A 34 -3.14 -2.33 -24.31
N TYR A 35 -2.72 -1.12 -24.67
CA TYR A 35 -1.43 -0.60 -24.26
C TYR A 35 -1.35 -0.48 -22.73
N HIS A 36 -0.21 -0.81 -22.13
CA HIS A 36 0.11 -0.55 -20.74
C HIS A 36 1.62 -0.36 -20.68
N PRO A 37 2.15 0.67 -19.99
CA PRO A 37 3.58 1.02 -20.05
C PRO A 37 4.52 -0.10 -19.58
N SER A 38 4.06 -0.98 -18.68
CA SER A 38 4.84 -2.15 -18.22
C SER A 38 4.46 -3.48 -18.85
N LEU A 39 3.78 -3.50 -20.00
CA LEU A 39 3.48 -4.74 -20.73
C LEU A 39 3.86 -4.59 -22.22
N SER A 40 4.18 -5.71 -22.87
CA SER A 40 4.55 -5.74 -24.29
C SER A 40 3.49 -5.12 -25.20
N VAL A 41 3.90 -4.51 -26.31
CA VAL A 41 2.98 -3.85 -27.25
C VAL A 41 2.30 -4.89 -28.17
N VAL A 42 0.97 -4.81 -28.27
CA VAL A 42 0.17 -5.75 -29.11
C VAL A 42 -0.70 -5.05 -30.16
N ALA A 43 -0.92 -3.74 -30.05
CA ALA A 43 -1.71 -2.91 -30.98
C ALA A 43 -3.09 -3.46 -31.41
N GLN A 44 -3.72 -4.33 -30.62
CA GLN A 44 -4.93 -5.07 -31.04
C GLN A 44 -6.25 -4.31 -30.78
N CYS A 45 -6.29 -3.36 -29.85
CA CYS A 45 -7.52 -2.61 -29.57
C CYS A 45 -7.85 -1.53 -30.61
N ARG A 46 -6.83 -1.08 -31.37
CA ARG A 46 -6.94 -0.04 -32.40
C ARG A 46 -7.52 1.31 -31.93
N GLN A 47 -7.56 1.57 -30.63
CA GLN A 47 -8.09 2.83 -30.09
C GLN A 47 -7.06 3.98 -30.13
N CYS A 48 -5.77 3.66 -30.17
CA CYS A 48 -4.68 4.66 -30.17
C CYS A 48 -4.25 5.08 -31.59
N LEU A 49 -5.18 5.09 -32.55
CA LEU A 49 -4.86 5.45 -33.93
C LEU A 49 -4.65 6.96 -34.06
N VAL A 50 -3.53 7.34 -34.68
CA VAL A 50 -3.12 8.72 -34.92
C VAL A 50 -2.68 8.90 -36.38
N GLU A 51 -2.65 10.14 -36.84
CA GLU A 51 -2.13 10.49 -38.16
C GLU A 51 -0.65 10.81 -38.07
N VAL A 52 0.13 10.27 -39.01
CA VAL A 52 1.57 10.51 -39.12
C VAL A 52 1.82 11.10 -40.49
N GLU A 53 2.54 12.22 -40.54
CA GLU A 53 2.82 12.91 -41.79
C GLU A 53 3.58 12.02 -42.78
N GLY A 54 3.20 12.09 -44.06
CA GLY A 54 3.73 11.22 -45.11
C GLY A 54 3.15 9.81 -45.13
N VAL A 55 2.26 9.45 -44.21
CA VAL A 55 1.61 8.13 -44.17
C VAL A 55 0.13 8.23 -44.60
N PRO A 56 -0.30 7.51 -45.65
CA PRO A 56 -1.68 7.63 -46.17
C PRO A 56 -2.74 6.96 -45.28
N LYS A 57 -2.36 6.31 -44.17
CA LYS A 57 -3.25 5.62 -43.23
C LYS A 57 -2.92 6.05 -41.80
N VAL A 58 -3.91 5.98 -40.91
CA VAL A 58 -3.67 6.16 -39.48
C VAL A 58 -2.89 4.97 -38.92
N LEU A 59 -1.99 5.24 -37.99
CA LEU A 59 -1.10 4.25 -37.38
C LEU A 59 -1.38 4.11 -35.89
N PRO A 60 -1.18 2.92 -35.30
CA PRO A 60 -1.30 2.73 -33.86
C PRO A 60 -0.13 3.42 -33.15
N ALA A 61 -0.42 4.44 -32.33
CA ALA A 61 0.58 5.18 -31.57
C ALA A 61 1.42 4.28 -30.66
N CYS A 62 0.83 3.22 -30.10
CA CYS A 62 1.55 2.31 -29.21
C CYS A 62 2.63 1.47 -29.90
N ASN A 63 2.56 1.27 -31.22
CA ASN A 63 3.50 0.43 -31.97
C ASN A 63 4.28 1.23 -33.03
N THR A 64 4.08 2.54 -33.09
CA THR A 64 4.82 3.42 -33.98
C THR A 64 6.00 3.98 -33.19
N THR A 65 7.22 3.57 -33.54
CA THR A 65 8.44 4.08 -32.92
C THR A 65 8.72 5.49 -33.39
N VAL A 66 9.19 6.35 -32.48
CA VAL A 66 9.60 7.72 -32.82
C VAL A 66 10.88 7.69 -33.66
N ARG A 67 11.02 8.67 -34.56
CA ARG A 67 12.24 8.90 -35.34
C ARG A 67 12.40 10.39 -35.54
N ASP A 68 13.61 10.84 -35.83
CA ASP A 68 13.89 12.26 -36.00
C ASP A 68 13.03 12.87 -37.12
N GLY A 69 12.49 14.07 -36.87
CA GLY A 69 11.57 14.77 -37.77
C GLY A 69 10.17 14.16 -37.89
N LEU A 70 9.78 13.23 -37.03
CA LEU A 70 8.44 12.64 -37.05
C LEU A 70 7.38 13.69 -36.64
N VAL A 71 6.38 13.92 -37.50
CA VAL A 71 5.23 14.78 -37.22
C VAL A 71 3.98 13.93 -37.05
N VAL A 72 3.32 14.08 -35.90
CA VAL A 72 2.12 13.34 -35.51
C VAL A 72 0.98 14.31 -35.22
N LYS A 73 -0.22 13.98 -35.70
CA LYS A 73 -1.46 14.69 -35.40
C LYS A 73 -2.43 13.73 -34.75
N THR A 74 -2.84 14.00 -33.51
CA THR A 74 -3.70 13.11 -32.72
C THR A 74 -5.18 13.45 -32.86
N ASP A 75 -5.49 14.70 -33.23
CA ASP A 75 -6.86 15.19 -33.40
C ASP A 75 -7.16 15.59 -34.85
N THR A 76 -7.15 14.60 -35.74
CA THR A 76 -7.63 14.77 -37.13
C THR A 76 -8.97 14.07 -37.32
N GLU A 77 -9.79 14.55 -38.25
CA GLU A 77 -11.06 13.90 -38.63
C GLU A 77 -10.84 12.41 -38.96
N LYS A 78 -9.75 12.12 -39.67
CA LYS A 78 -9.35 10.75 -40.03
C LYS A 78 -9.02 9.88 -38.82
N ALA A 79 -8.27 10.41 -37.85
CA ALA A 79 -7.97 9.69 -36.61
C ALA A 79 -9.23 9.52 -35.75
N PHE A 80 -10.08 10.54 -35.69
CA PHE A 80 -11.35 10.49 -34.97
C PHE A 80 -12.30 9.43 -35.54
N GLU A 81 -12.55 9.41 -36.84
CA GLU A 81 -13.44 8.42 -37.47
C GLU A 81 -12.90 6.99 -37.34
N ALA A 82 -11.58 6.80 -37.40
CA ALA A 82 -10.97 5.49 -37.16
C ALA A 82 -11.17 5.01 -35.71
N ARG A 83 -11.03 5.90 -34.72
CA ARG A 83 -11.26 5.61 -33.29
C ARG A 83 -12.74 5.35 -33.00
N LYS A 84 -13.64 6.13 -33.59
CA LYS A 84 -15.10 5.95 -33.50
C LYS A 84 -15.53 4.58 -34.02
N ALA A 85 -15.00 4.17 -35.18
CA ALA A 85 -15.23 2.83 -35.72
C ALA A 85 -14.69 1.73 -34.79
N ALA A 86 -13.48 1.89 -34.23
CA ALA A 86 -12.90 0.94 -33.29
C ALA A 86 -13.75 0.75 -32.01
N VAL A 87 -14.27 1.84 -31.45
CA VAL A 87 -15.21 1.79 -30.32
C VAL A 87 -16.49 1.07 -30.72
N GLU A 88 -17.08 1.39 -31.87
CA GLU A 88 -18.30 0.74 -32.33
C GLU A 88 -18.12 -0.78 -32.49
N PHE A 89 -17.01 -1.23 -33.10
CA PHE A 89 -16.67 -2.65 -33.19
C PHE A 89 -16.50 -3.31 -31.82
N THR A 90 -15.93 -2.59 -30.86
CA THR A 90 -15.77 -3.06 -29.47
C THR A 90 -17.13 -3.25 -28.79
N LEU A 91 -18.09 -2.37 -29.06
CA LEU A 91 -19.42 -2.37 -28.44
C LEU A 91 -20.41 -3.35 -29.07
N ILE A 92 -20.16 -3.89 -30.28
CA ILE A 92 -21.03 -4.88 -30.95
C ILE A 92 -21.49 -5.95 -29.96
N ASN A 93 -20.54 -6.52 -29.23
CA ASN A 93 -20.78 -7.64 -28.33
C ASN A 93 -20.63 -7.30 -26.84
N HIS A 94 -20.41 -6.03 -26.50
CA HIS A 94 -20.36 -5.61 -25.11
C HIS A 94 -21.80 -5.52 -24.56
N PRO A 95 -22.07 -6.06 -23.36
CA PRO A 95 -23.40 -6.01 -22.76
C PRO A 95 -23.73 -4.60 -22.25
N LEU A 96 -25.02 -4.28 -22.16
CA LEU A 96 -25.52 -3.01 -21.60
C LEU A 96 -25.61 -3.08 -20.07
N ASP A 97 -24.50 -3.47 -19.44
CA ASP A 97 -24.40 -3.77 -18.02
C ASP A 97 -23.97 -2.57 -17.17
N CYS A 98 -23.78 -1.39 -17.77
CA CYS A 98 -23.22 -0.22 -17.07
C CYS A 98 -23.84 0.07 -15.69
N PRO A 99 -25.18 -0.04 -15.48
CA PRO A 99 -25.78 0.19 -14.16
C PRO A 99 -25.36 -0.84 -13.09
N ILE A 100 -25.15 -2.10 -13.50
CA ILE A 100 -24.85 -3.24 -12.61
C ILE A 100 -23.35 -3.60 -12.61
N CYS A 101 -22.53 -2.83 -13.32
CA CYS A 101 -21.10 -3.08 -13.44
C CYS A 101 -20.32 -2.18 -12.47
N ASP A 102 -19.49 -2.76 -11.62
CA ASP A 102 -18.72 -2.00 -10.62
C ASP A 102 -17.59 -1.16 -11.23
N LYS A 103 -17.24 -1.38 -12.50
CA LYS A 103 -16.32 -0.50 -13.23
C LYS A 103 -17.03 0.78 -13.69
N GLY A 104 -18.36 0.87 -13.60
CA GLY A 104 -19.12 2.05 -13.98
C GLY A 104 -18.64 3.30 -13.24
N GLY A 105 -18.40 4.39 -13.98
CA GLY A 105 -17.81 5.63 -13.47
C GLY A 105 -16.28 5.67 -13.57
N GLU A 106 -15.60 4.54 -13.70
CA GLU A 106 -14.14 4.43 -13.85
C GLU A 106 -13.74 3.45 -14.97
N CYS A 107 -14.62 3.24 -15.94
CA CYS A 107 -14.42 2.33 -17.05
C CYS A 107 -13.84 3.11 -18.24
N PRO A 108 -12.56 2.92 -18.62
CA PRO A 108 -12.00 3.51 -19.82
C PRO A 108 -12.87 3.34 -21.08
N LEU A 109 -13.52 2.18 -21.25
CA LEU A 109 -14.43 1.96 -22.39
C LEU A 109 -15.65 2.89 -22.35
N GLN A 110 -16.23 3.10 -21.17
CA GLN A 110 -17.36 4.02 -20.98
C GLN A 110 -16.94 5.45 -21.33
N MET A 111 -15.82 5.93 -20.75
CA MET A 111 -15.31 7.29 -20.98
C MET A 111 -14.95 7.51 -22.44
N THR A 112 -14.27 6.55 -23.07
CA THR A 112 -13.91 6.60 -24.48
C THR A 112 -15.15 6.59 -25.39
N THR A 113 -16.18 5.83 -25.02
CA THR A 113 -17.45 5.79 -25.78
C THR A 113 -18.18 7.13 -25.68
N PHE A 114 -18.15 7.78 -24.52
CA PHE A 114 -18.72 9.11 -24.37
C PHE A 114 -17.96 10.16 -25.21
N ALA A 115 -16.63 10.11 -25.19
CA ALA A 115 -15.78 11.07 -25.90
C ALA A 115 -15.73 10.88 -27.44
N HIS A 116 -15.74 9.62 -27.90
CA HIS A 116 -15.46 9.27 -29.31
C HIS A 116 -16.48 8.32 -29.94
N GLY A 117 -17.50 7.89 -29.21
CA GLY A 117 -18.49 6.93 -29.72
C GLY A 117 -19.50 7.57 -30.69
N PRO A 118 -20.23 6.73 -31.46
CA PRO A 118 -21.21 7.21 -32.44
C PRO A 118 -22.52 7.77 -31.83
N GLY A 119 -22.75 7.64 -30.52
CA GLY A 119 -23.98 8.07 -29.83
C GLY A 119 -25.20 7.15 -30.00
N TYR A 120 -25.19 6.26 -30.99
CA TYR A 120 -26.22 5.25 -31.24
C TYR A 120 -25.59 3.94 -31.75
N SER A 121 -26.30 2.82 -31.63
CA SER A 121 -25.87 1.52 -32.18
C SER A 121 -26.50 1.29 -33.55
N ARG A 122 -25.70 0.85 -34.53
CA ARG A 122 -26.18 0.34 -35.83
C ARG A 122 -26.33 -1.18 -35.86
N VAL A 123 -25.83 -1.85 -34.82
CA VAL A 123 -25.92 -3.30 -34.65
C VAL A 123 -27.31 -3.64 -34.13
N GLY A 124 -27.88 -4.74 -34.62
CA GLY A 124 -29.17 -5.28 -34.17
C GLY A 124 -29.24 -5.51 -32.65
N GLY A 125 -30.44 -5.86 -32.17
CA GLY A 125 -30.76 -5.90 -30.76
C GLY A 125 -29.92 -6.87 -29.92
N PRO A 126 -30.09 -6.83 -28.58
CA PRO A 126 -29.30 -7.61 -27.62
C PRO A 126 -29.32 -9.13 -27.88
N GLU A 127 -30.35 -9.66 -28.57
CA GLU A 127 -30.46 -11.05 -29.00
C GLU A 127 -29.30 -11.53 -29.89
N ASN A 128 -28.62 -10.60 -30.56
CA ASN A 128 -27.49 -10.92 -31.45
C ASN A 128 -26.12 -10.84 -30.75
N LYS A 129 -26.09 -10.44 -29.47
CA LYS A 129 -24.83 -10.31 -28.72
C LYS A 129 -24.34 -11.67 -28.24
N LYS A 130 -23.02 -11.84 -28.20
CA LYS A 130 -22.40 -13.04 -27.60
C LYS A 130 -22.86 -13.20 -26.14
N ILE A 131 -23.18 -14.43 -25.76
CA ILE A 131 -23.45 -14.81 -24.36
C ILE A 131 -22.39 -15.81 -23.92
N ARG A 132 -21.79 -15.56 -22.75
CA ARG A 132 -20.76 -16.38 -22.12
C ARG A 132 -21.06 -16.52 -20.64
N GLN A 133 -20.70 -17.66 -20.08
CA GLN A 133 -20.85 -17.90 -18.64
C GLN A 133 -19.82 -17.08 -17.86
N LYS A 134 -20.25 -16.51 -16.73
CA LYS A 134 -19.35 -15.95 -15.72
C LYS A 134 -18.59 -17.11 -15.05
N SER A 135 -17.36 -16.86 -14.64
CA SER A 135 -16.52 -17.86 -14.00
C SER A 135 -15.69 -17.22 -12.89
N TYR A 136 -15.32 -18.01 -11.89
CA TYR A 136 -14.38 -17.57 -10.85
C TYR A 136 -12.98 -18.07 -11.23
N LEU A 137 -12.02 -17.15 -11.28
CA LEU A 137 -10.63 -17.51 -11.59
C LEU A 137 -9.85 -17.89 -10.32
N SER A 138 -10.32 -17.42 -9.17
CA SER A 138 -9.88 -17.79 -7.83
C SER A 138 -10.95 -17.37 -6.81
N ASP A 139 -10.68 -17.57 -5.52
CA ASP A 139 -11.58 -17.14 -4.45
C ASP A 139 -11.79 -15.61 -4.40
N ARG A 140 -10.84 -14.85 -4.97
CA ARG A 140 -10.81 -13.38 -4.93
C ARG A 140 -11.21 -12.72 -6.24
N ILE A 141 -11.08 -13.40 -7.38
CA ILE A 141 -11.22 -12.78 -8.71
C ILE A 141 -12.37 -13.43 -9.48
N MET A 142 -13.37 -12.61 -9.80
CA MET A 142 -14.47 -12.99 -10.70
C MET A 142 -14.18 -12.53 -12.12
N TYR A 143 -14.53 -13.37 -13.10
CA TYR A 143 -14.43 -13.08 -14.52
C TYR A 143 -15.78 -13.12 -15.22
N ASP A 144 -16.22 -11.97 -15.72
CA ASP A 144 -17.36 -11.83 -16.62
C ASP A 144 -16.89 -11.72 -18.07
N ALA A 145 -16.93 -12.86 -18.76
CA ALA A 145 -16.48 -12.98 -20.15
C ALA A 145 -17.32 -12.19 -21.16
N ASN A 146 -18.54 -11.76 -20.81
CA ASN A 146 -19.38 -10.94 -21.67
C ASN A 146 -18.81 -9.53 -21.82
N ARG A 147 -18.29 -8.99 -20.72
CA ARG A 147 -17.71 -7.64 -20.64
C ARG A 147 -16.31 -7.56 -21.23
N CYS A 148 -15.65 -8.70 -21.45
CA CYS A 148 -14.28 -8.76 -21.97
C CYS A 148 -14.16 -8.26 -23.42
N ILE A 149 -13.24 -7.32 -23.63
CA ILE A 149 -12.89 -6.73 -24.93
C ILE A 149 -11.60 -7.31 -25.54
N MET A 150 -11.09 -8.41 -24.99
CA MET A 150 -9.92 -9.13 -25.51
C MET A 150 -8.65 -8.27 -25.67
N CYS A 151 -8.40 -7.35 -24.73
CA CYS A 151 -7.19 -6.51 -24.71
C CYS A 151 -5.90 -7.25 -24.29
N THR A 152 -6.05 -8.49 -23.80
CA THR A 152 -5.01 -9.42 -23.30
C THR A 152 -4.01 -8.82 -22.32
N ARG A 153 -4.36 -7.73 -21.60
CA ARG A 153 -3.52 -7.20 -20.51
C ARG A 153 -3.32 -8.23 -19.41
N CYS A 154 -4.38 -8.95 -19.03
CA CYS A 154 -4.31 -9.99 -17.99
C CYS A 154 -3.38 -11.16 -18.37
N VAL A 155 -3.43 -11.63 -19.63
CA VAL A 155 -2.57 -12.71 -20.12
C VAL A 155 -1.10 -12.27 -20.15
N ARG A 156 -0.82 -11.09 -20.74
CA ARG A 156 0.54 -10.53 -20.76
C ARG A 156 1.08 -10.29 -19.36
N PHE A 157 0.24 -9.85 -18.43
CA PHE A 157 0.64 -9.70 -17.03
C PHE A 157 1.11 -11.04 -16.44
N THR A 158 0.34 -12.12 -16.63
CA THR A 158 0.74 -13.44 -16.11
C THR A 158 1.95 -14.05 -16.83
N ASP A 159 2.19 -13.65 -18.08
CA ASP A 159 3.31 -14.15 -18.89
C ASP A 159 4.62 -13.37 -18.63
N GLU A 160 4.53 -12.05 -18.50
CA GLU A 160 5.68 -11.15 -18.50
C GLU A 160 6.07 -10.69 -17.09
N VAL A 161 5.08 -10.43 -16.23
CA VAL A 161 5.30 -9.85 -14.88
C VAL A 161 5.43 -10.95 -13.85
N THR A 162 4.41 -11.81 -13.71
CA THR A 162 4.46 -12.89 -12.72
C THR A 162 5.18 -14.13 -13.25
N LYS A 163 5.23 -14.31 -14.57
CA LYS A 163 5.84 -15.48 -15.25
C LYS A 163 5.25 -16.82 -14.80
N THR A 164 4.00 -16.80 -14.36
CA THR A 164 3.28 -17.95 -13.81
C THR A 164 2.36 -18.61 -14.85
N HIS A 165 2.06 -17.91 -15.95
CA HIS A 165 1.36 -18.43 -17.12
C HIS A 165 0.03 -19.15 -16.77
N GLU A 166 -0.75 -18.61 -15.83
CA GLU A 166 -2.06 -19.19 -15.50
C GLU A 166 -3.13 -18.75 -16.48
N LEU A 167 -3.04 -17.56 -17.06
CA LEU A 167 -4.00 -17.07 -18.04
C LEU A 167 -3.49 -17.25 -19.46
N GLY A 168 -4.39 -17.69 -20.33
CA GLY A 168 -4.16 -17.76 -21.76
C GLY A 168 -5.42 -17.46 -22.55
N THR A 169 -5.38 -17.79 -23.84
CA THR A 169 -6.54 -17.65 -24.72
C THR A 169 -6.89 -18.99 -25.36
N THR A 170 -8.16 -19.36 -25.34
CA THR A 170 -8.70 -20.51 -26.06
C THR A 170 -9.64 -20.07 -27.17
N GLY A 171 -9.80 -20.90 -28.20
CA GLY A 171 -10.60 -20.58 -29.39
C GLY A 171 -9.91 -19.63 -30.38
N ARG A 172 -10.58 -19.34 -31.49
CA ARG A 172 -10.05 -18.50 -32.60
C ARG A 172 -11.08 -17.47 -33.05
N GLY A 173 -10.59 -16.31 -33.49
CA GLY A 173 -11.42 -15.21 -34.01
C GLY A 173 -12.49 -14.78 -32.99
N PHE A 174 -13.74 -14.71 -33.43
CA PHE A 174 -14.88 -14.35 -32.59
C PHE A 174 -15.08 -15.28 -31.37
N ARG A 175 -14.72 -16.57 -31.49
CA ARG A 175 -14.86 -17.55 -30.41
C ARG A 175 -13.73 -17.48 -29.37
N LYS A 176 -12.75 -16.59 -29.56
CA LYS A 176 -11.61 -16.42 -28.64
C LYS A 176 -12.11 -15.98 -27.26
N LYS A 177 -11.60 -16.61 -26.20
CA LYS A 177 -11.90 -16.28 -24.80
C LYS A 177 -10.62 -16.33 -23.96
N ILE A 178 -10.56 -15.50 -22.93
CA ILE A 178 -9.59 -15.67 -21.84
C ILE A 178 -9.98 -16.92 -21.06
N SER A 179 -9.00 -17.75 -20.74
CA SER A 179 -9.19 -18.98 -19.97
C SER A 179 -7.99 -19.22 -19.07
N VAL A 180 -8.24 -19.83 -17.91
CA VAL A 180 -7.18 -20.32 -17.03
C VAL A 180 -6.66 -21.64 -17.60
N PHE A 181 -5.35 -21.88 -17.49
CA PHE A 181 -4.74 -23.15 -17.88
C PHE A 181 -5.36 -24.31 -17.07
N PRO A 182 -5.66 -25.47 -17.69
CA PRO A 182 -6.27 -26.59 -16.98
C PRO A 182 -5.49 -27.00 -15.73
N GLY A 183 -6.19 -27.16 -14.60
CA GLY A 183 -5.59 -27.52 -13.32
C GLY A 183 -4.91 -26.37 -12.56
N LYS A 184 -4.94 -25.14 -13.08
CA LYS A 184 -4.47 -23.94 -12.37
C LYS A 184 -5.63 -23.07 -11.88
N THR A 185 -5.33 -22.22 -10.91
CA THR A 185 -6.14 -21.12 -10.39
C THR A 185 -5.35 -19.82 -10.52
N LEU A 186 -6.02 -18.67 -10.52
CA LEU A 186 -5.38 -17.35 -10.55
C LEU A 186 -5.21 -16.81 -9.12
N ASP A 187 -4.25 -17.34 -8.39
CA ASP A 187 -4.03 -17.10 -6.96
C ASP A 187 -2.57 -16.84 -6.57
N ASN A 188 -1.69 -16.58 -7.55
CA ASN A 188 -0.34 -16.10 -7.27
C ASN A 188 -0.37 -14.76 -6.50
N GLU A 189 0.74 -14.42 -5.84
CA GLU A 189 0.75 -13.26 -4.93
C GLU A 189 0.59 -11.89 -5.60
N LEU A 190 0.60 -11.78 -6.93
CA LEU A 190 0.30 -10.55 -7.65
C LEU A 190 -0.98 -10.66 -8.49
N ALA A 191 -1.78 -11.71 -8.33
CA ALA A 191 -2.94 -12.02 -9.15
C ALA A 191 -3.95 -10.86 -9.21
N GLY A 192 -4.18 -10.16 -8.10
CA GLY A 192 -5.14 -9.06 -8.01
C GLY A 192 -4.83 -7.86 -8.91
N ASN A 193 -3.60 -7.70 -9.40
CA ASN A 193 -3.28 -6.63 -10.37
C ASN A 193 -4.06 -6.78 -11.69
N VAL A 194 -4.55 -7.98 -12.02
CA VAL A 194 -5.40 -8.16 -13.21
C VAL A 194 -6.71 -7.37 -13.12
N ILE A 195 -7.19 -7.07 -11.91
CA ILE A 195 -8.39 -6.27 -11.67
C ILE A 195 -8.14 -4.80 -12.07
N ASP A 196 -6.97 -4.27 -11.73
CA ASP A 196 -6.62 -2.87 -12.01
C ASP A 196 -6.37 -2.66 -13.50
N ILE A 197 -5.56 -3.52 -14.11
CA ILE A 197 -5.18 -3.36 -15.53
C ILE A 197 -6.32 -3.64 -16.48
N CYS A 198 -7.38 -4.36 -16.07
CA CYS A 198 -8.53 -4.63 -16.90
C CYS A 198 -9.30 -3.31 -17.17
N PRO A 199 -9.36 -2.84 -18.44
CA PRO A 199 -9.96 -1.54 -18.78
C PRO A 199 -11.50 -1.56 -18.74
N VAL A 200 -12.11 -2.70 -18.40
CA VAL A 200 -13.55 -2.94 -18.37
C VAL A 200 -13.87 -3.79 -17.13
N GLY A 201 -15.13 -3.84 -16.72
CA GLY A 201 -15.56 -4.65 -15.57
C GLY A 201 -15.65 -6.15 -15.84
N ALA A 202 -14.70 -6.71 -16.60
CA ALA A 202 -14.61 -8.13 -16.87
C ALA A 202 -13.86 -8.87 -15.76
N LEU A 203 -12.86 -8.26 -15.11
CA LEU A 203 -12.16 -8.83 -13.97
C LEU A 203 -12.41 -7.95 -12.77
N LEU A 204 -13.05 -8.49 -11.74
CA LEU A 204 -13.53 -7.74 -10.57
C LEU A 204 -13.17 -8.48 -9.28
N PRO A 205 -12.95 -7.74 -8.17
CA PRO A 205 -12.77 -8.34 -6.86
C PRO A 205 -14.10 -8.95 -6.40
N LYS A 206 -14.06 -10.17 -5.84
CA LYS A 206 -15.25 -10.86 -5.34
C LYS A 206 -15.77 -10.24 -4.04
N ASP A 207 -14.85 -9.83 -3.18
CA ASP A 207 -15.14 -9.40 -1.81
C ASP A 207 -15.90 -8.08 -1.71
N THR A 208 -15.75 -7.22 -2.72
CA THR A 208 -16.38 -5.89 -2.75
C THR A 208 -17.30 -5.71 -3.94
N LEU A 209 -17.79 -6.84 -4.47
CA LEU A 209 -18.65 -6.84 -5.65
C LEU A 209 -20.00 -6.25 -5.26
N HIS A 210 -20.38 -5.15 -5.91
CA HIS A 210 -21.62 -4.41 -5.69
C HIS A 210 -21.74 -3.69 -4.34
N ASP A 211 -20.66 -3.61 -3.56
CA ASP A 211 -20.65 -2.89 -2.28
C ASP A 211 -20.80 -1.38 -2.50
N GLU A 212 -20.02 -0.81 -3.41
CA GLU A 212 -19.90 0.64 -3.57
C GLU A 212 -19.65 1.07 -5.03
N ARG A 213 -19.69 2.40 -5.26
CA ARG A 213 -19.36 3.04 -6.54
C ARG A 213 -18.20 4.02 -6.38
N VAL A 214 -17.38 4.13 -7.42
CA VAL A 214 -16.14 4.93 -7.38
C VAL A 214 -16.37 6.41 -7.06
N TRP A 215 -17.50 6.99 -7.47
CA TRP A 215 -17.81 8.41 -7.19
C TRP A 215 -18.19 8.70 -5.74
N TYR A 216 -18.42 7.67 -4.92
CA TYR A 216 -18.55 7.82 -3.47
C TYR A 216 -17.21 7.62 -2.75
N MET A 217 -16.15 7.18 -3.43
CA MET A 217 -14.88 6.91 -2.80
C MET A 217 -13.97 8.14 -2.80
N GLU A 218 -13.33 8.38 -1.66
CA GLU A 218 -12.17 9.25 -1.53
C GLU A 218 -10.90 8.39 -1.54
N PHE A 219 -9.89 8.82 -2.29
CA PHE A 219 -8.62 8.11 -2.41
C PHE A 219 -7.51 8.89 -1.69
N THR A 220 -6.87 8.23 -0.73
CA THR A 220 -5.72 8.78 -0.01
C THR A 220 -4.44 8.04 -0.39
N ASP A 221 -3.43 8.78 -0.86
CA ASP A 221 -2.10 8.24 -1.13
C ASP A 221 -1.41 7.82 0.16
N SER A 222 -0.89 6.59 0.22
CA SER A 222 -0.15 6.07 1.39
C SER A 222 0.89 5.02 0.95
N VAL A 223 1.40 4.26 1.91
CA VAL A 223 2.39 3.18 1.73
C VAL A 223 1.90 1.92 2.42
N CYS A 224 2.12 0.77 1.77
CA CYS A 224 1.77 -0.54 2.33
C CYS A 224 2.59 -0.85 3.59
N SER A 225 1.91 -1.29 4.66
CA SER A 225 2.48 -1.54 5.98
C SER A 225 2.88 -3.00 6.25
N LEU A 226 3.00 -3.85 5.22
CA LEU A 226 3.11 -5.31 5.40
C LEU A 226 4.50 -5.93 5.21
N CYS A 227 5.37 -5.30 4.43
CA CYS A 227 6.72 -5.83 4.20
C CYS A 227 7.65 -4.67 3.85
N SER A 228 8.94 -4.92 3.93
CA SER A 228 9.95 -3.87 3.83
C SER A 228 10.12 -3.25 2.44
N THR A 229 9.38 -3.69 1.42
CA THR A 229 9.40 -3.08 0.09
C THR A 229 8.88 -1.64 0.10
N GLY A 230 7.87 -1.33 0.92
CA GLY A 230 7.28 0.00 0.97
C GLY A 230 6.47 0.36 -0.28
N CYS A 231 5.66 -0.56 -0.82
CA CYS A 231 4.87 -0.29 -2.03
C CYS A 231 3.97 0.94 -1.87
N ASN A 232 4.03 1.86 -2.85
CA ASN A 232 3.13 3.01 -2.87
C ASN A 232 1.71 2.56 -3.25
N ILE A 233 0.74 3.00 -2.46
CA ILE A 233 -0.67 2.63 -2.62
C ILE A 233 -1.59 3.85 -2.58
N THR A 234 -2.81 3.68 -3.07
CA THR A 234 -3.94 4.55 -2.76
C THR A 234 -4.99 3.75 -1.99
N VAL A 235 -5.47 4.31 -0.89
CA VAL A 235 -6.50 3.74 -0.02
C VAL A 235 -7.82 4.42 -0.34
N GLY A 236 -8.75 3.66 -0.90
CA GLY A 236 -10.11 4.07 -1.25
C GLY A 236 -11.07 3.82 -0.10
N VAL A 237 -11.72 4.88 0.35
CA VAL A 237 -12.63 4.90 1.49
C VAL A 237 -13.96 5.49 1.06
N ASP A 238 -15.07 4.88 1.46
CA ASP A 238 -16.35 5.58 1.42
C ASP A 238 -16.52 6.39 2.73
N PRO A 239 -16.50 7.73 2.68
CA PRO A 239 -16.60 8.56 3.87
C PRO A 239 -17.95 8.41 4.59
N ARG A 240 -19.00 7.92 3.90
CA ARG A 240 -20.32 7.66 4.51
C ARG A 240 -20.30 6.45 5.45
N GLN A 241 -19.42 5.48 5.17
CA GLN A 241 -19.26 4.27 5.98
C GLN A 241 -18.04 4.35 6.91
N GLY A 242 -17.05 5.18 6.59
CA GLY A 242 -15.79 5.28 7.35
C GLY A 242 -14.93 4.01 7.24
N LYS A 243 -15.08 3.26 6.16
CA LYS A 243 -14.48 1.93 5.94
C LYS A 243 -13.60 1.93 4.71
N VAL A 244 -12.46 1.24 4.81
CA VAL A 244 -11.59 1.00 3.66
C VAL A 244 -12.25 -0.05 2.78
N SER A 245 -12.51 0.30 1.53
CA SER A 245 -13.15 -0.59 0.56
C SER A 245 -12.18 -1.10 -0.49
N ARG A 246 -11.10 -0.36 -0.77
CA ARG A 246 -10.23 -0.70 -1.91
C ARG A 246 -8.80 -0.21 -1.71
N ILE A 247 -7.82 -1.06 -1.97
CA ILE A 247 -6.42 -0.67 -2.08
C ILE A 247 -5.95 -0.87 -3.53
N ARG A 248 -5.31 0.16 -4.09
CA ARG A 248 -4.75 0.14 -5.46
C ARG A 248 -3.26 0.46 -5.45
N PRO A 249 -2.50 -0.03 -6.43
CA PRO A 249 -1.13 0.41 -6.63
C PRO A 249 -1.10 1.89 -7.01
N ARG A 250 -0.16 2.63 -6.43
CA ARG A 250 0.24 3.94 -6.90
C ARG A 250 1.62 3.83 -7.54
N ILE A 251 1.80 4.52 -8.66
CA ILE A 251 2.99 4.35 -9.49
C ILE A 251 4.22 4.91 -8.77
N ASN A 252 5.27 4.09 -8.68
CA ASN A 252 6.60 4.49 -8.24
C ASN A 252 7.64 3.58 -8.89
N GLN A 253 8.30 4.07 -9.94
CA GLN A 253 9.27 3.28 -10.72
C GLN A 253 10.45 2.78 -9.88
N GLU A 254 10.78 3.48 -8.79
CA GLU A 254 11.92 3.14 -7.93
C GLU A 254 11.56 2.14 -6.81
N VAL A 255 10.27 1.78 -6.68
CA VAL A 255 9.81 0.87 -5.61
C VAL A 255 8.96 -0.26 -6.17
N ASN A 256 7.71 0.03 -6.57
CA ASN A 256 6.73 -1.00 -6.93
C ASN A 256 6.30 -0.95 -8.40
N GLY A 257 6.89 -0.06 -9.20
CA GLY A 257 6.50 0.18 -10.58
C GLY A 257 5.02 0.54 -10.65
N HIS A 258 4.21 -0.42 -11.11
CA HIS A 258 2.76 -0.29 -11.27
C HIS A 258 1.96 -1.29 -10.41
N TRP A 259 2.64 -2.08 -9.58
CA TRP A 259 2.09 -3.30 -9.01
C TRP A 259 2.02 -3.25 -7.48
N ILE A 260 1.14 -4.05 -6.90
CA ILE A 260 1.17 -4.43 -5.48
C ILE A 260 0.83 -5.91 -5.33
N CYS A 261 1.26 -6.52 -4.23
CA CYS A 261 0.86 -7.89 -3.95
C CYS A 261 -0.54 -7.97 -3.36
N ASP A 262 -1.11 -9.16 -3.46
CA ASP A 262 -2.43 -9.51 -2.94
C ASP A 262 -2.50 -9.38 -1.42
N ARG A 263 -1.38 -9.56 -0.71
CA ARG A 263 -1.30 -9.28 0.73
C ARG A 263 -1.69 -7.82 0.96
N GLY A 264 -0.92 -6.88 0.42
CA GLY A 264 -1.20 -5.43 0.58
C GLY A 264 -2.54 -4.98 -0.02
N ARG A 265 -3.04 -5.66 -1.06
CA ARG A 265 -4.31 -5.32 -1.71
C ARG A 265 -5.54 -5.66 -0.86
N PHE A 266 -5.50 -6.78 -0.14
CA PHE A 266 -6.67 -7.34 0.54
C PHE A 266 -6.58 -7.29 2.08
N ASP A 267 -5.48 -6.78 2.63
CA ASP A 267 -5.20 -6.73 4.07
C ASP A 267 -5.99 -5.69 4.86
N TYR A 268 -6.66 -4.75 4.18
CA TYR A 268 -7.52 -3.74 4.82
C TYR A 268 -8.69 -4.30 5.65
N LYS A 269 -8.89 -5.63 5.64
CA LYS A 269 -9.84 -6.32 6.51
C LYS A 269 -9.42 -6.30 7.98
N GLU A 270 -8.11 -6.40 8.27
CA GLU A 270 -7.60 -6.45 9.66
C GLU A 270 -8.00 -5.18 10.43
N VAL A 271 -7.88 -4.01 9.80
CA VAL A 271 -8.23 -2.74 10.45
C VAL A 271 -9.73 -2.56 10.70
N GLN A 272 -10.56 -3.46 10.19
CA GLN A 272 -12.02 -3.46 10.35
C GLN A 272 -12.52 -4.61 11.24
N GLU A 273 -11.62 -5.38 11.86
CA GLU A 273 -11.97 -6.48 12.75
C GLU A 273 -12.56 -6.01 14.09
N SER A 274 -13.30 -6.89 14.76
CA SER A 274 -13.90 -6.63 16.07
C SER A 274 -12.88 -6.62 17.22
N THR A 275 -11.67 -7.15 16.99
CA THR A 275 -10.55 -7.21 17.93
C THR A 275 -9.84 -5.87 18.14
N ARG A 276 -10.24 -4.82 17.39
CA ARG A 276 -9.67 -3.48 17.47
C ARG A 276 -9.94 -2.81 18.82
N LEU A 277 -8.89 -2.22 19.40
CA LEU A 277 -8.96 -1.48 20.65
C LEU A 277 -9.51 -0.06 20.42
N LYS A 278 -10.45 0.36 21.26
CA LYS A 278 -11.20 1.62 21.11
C LYS A 278 -11.03 2.60 22.25
N ASP A 279 -10.92 2.07 23.47
CA ASP A 279 -10.81 2.84 24.70
C ASP A 279 -9.60 2.34 25.49
N PRO A 280 -8.95 3.20 26.31
CA PRO A 280 -7.98 2.75 27.29
C PRO A 280 -8.59 1.71 28.23
N ILE A 281 -7.83 0.67 28.55
CA ILE A 281 -8.26 -0.40 29.45
C ILE A 281 -7.23 -0.53 30.57
N MET A 282 -7.69 -0.65 31.80
CA MET A 282 -6.84 -0.91 32.97
C MET A 282 -7.31 -2.17 33.69
N LYS A 283 -6.35 -2.90 34.27
CA LYS A 283 -6.64 -4.09 35.07
C LYS A 283 -6.77 -3.71 36.54
N SER A 284 -7.91 -4.03 37.15
CA SER A 284 -8.22 -3.83 38.57
C SER A 284 -8.63 -5.16 39.19
N ASP A 285 -7.97 -5.62 40.26
CA ASP A 285 -8.32 -6.84 41.02
C ASP A 285 -8.71 -8.08 40.19
N LYS A 286 -8.03 -8.28 39.05
CA LYS A 286 -8.19 -9.34 38.03
C LYS A 286 -9.24 -9.12 36.95
N GLU A 287 -10.00 -8.04 36.99
CA GLU A 287 -10.91 -7.64 35.91
C GLU A 287 -10.33 -6.50 35.07
N TYR A 288 -10.82 -6.40 33.82
CA TYR A 288 -10.45 -5.33 32.90
C TYR A 288 -11.57 -4.31 32.83
N GLU A 289 -11.24 -3.04 33.08
CA GLU A 289 -12.18 -1.94 33.09
C GLU A 289 -11.78 -0.87 32.08
N ILE A 290 -12.77 -0.24 31.46
CA ILE A 290 -12.54 0.92 30.59
C ILE A 290 -12.08 2.10 31.44
N ALA A 291 -10.96 2.70 31.06
CA ALA A 291 -10.35 3.83 31.75
C ALA A 291 -10.41 5.12 30.92
N SER A 292 -10.24 6.26 31.59
CA SER A 292 -9.97 7.53 30.90
C SER A 292 -8.52 7.57 30.41
N TRP A 293 -8.28 8.30 29.32
CA TRP A 293 -6.92 8.56 28.82
C TRP A 293 -6.02 9.19 29.89
N GLU A 294 -6.57 10.14 30.65
CA GLU A 294 -5.84 10.80 31.73
C GLU A 294 -5.39 9.81 32.80
N ASN A 295 -6.30 8.95 33.29
CA ASN A 295 -5.96 7.98 34.32
C ASN A 295 -4.94 6.97 33.82
N ALA A 296 -5.16 6.39 32.64
CA ALA A 296 -4.27 5.39 32.08
C ALA A 296 -2.85 5.94 31.83
N VAL A 297 -2.73 7.12 31.23
CA VAL A 297 -1.43 7.77 30.99
C VAL A 297 -0.77 8.21 32.28
N ASN A 298 -1.52 8.74 33.26
CA ASN A 298 -0.97 9.10 34.57
C ASN A 298 -0.38 7.86 35.28
N SER A 299 -1.05 6.71 35.22
CA SER A 299 -0.55 5.47 35.81
C SER A 299 0.73 4.96 35.12
N VAL A 300 0.80 4.98 33.79
CA VAL A 300 2.04 4.64 33.05
C VAL A 300 3.15 5.62 33.40
N GLY A 301 2.88 6.93 33.33
CA GLY A 301 3.85 7.99 33.62
C GLY A 301 4.38 7.93 35.05
N ALA A 302 3.53 7.63 36.04
CA ALA A 302 3.94 7.45 37.43
C ALA A 302 4.92 6.28 37.60
N ARG A 303 4.64 5.13 36.95
CA ARG A 303 5.55 3.98 36.98
C ARG A 303 6.91 4.31 36.38
N LEU A 304 6.91 4.94 35.19
CA LEU A 304 8.15 5.33 34.51
C LEU A 304 8.94 6.42 35.27
N SER A 305 8.25 7.35 35.94
CA SER A 305 8.89 8.37 36.78
C SER A 305 9.60 7.75 38.00
N GLY A 306 9.02 6.67 38.54
CA GLY A 306 9.66 5.87 39.59
C GLY A 306 10.96 5.21 39.11
N ILE A 307 11.02 4.73 37.86
CA ILE A 307 12.23 4.16 37.24
C ILE A 307 13.29 5.26 37.10
N LYS A 308 12.93 6.41 36.51
CA LYS A 308 13.84 7.56 36.35
C LYS A 308 14.45 8.03 37.67
N SER A 309 13.71 7.90 38.78
CA SER A 309 14.16 8.28 40.12
C SER A 309 14.95 7.19 40.86
N GLY A 310 15.22 6.04 40.21
CA GLY A 310 15.95 4.90 40.78
C GLY A 310 15.14 4.03 41.74
N GLY A 311 13.82 4.20 41.81
CA GLY A 311 12.94 3.52 42.77
C GLY A 311 12.19 2.30 42.22
N ALA A 312 12.20 2.07 40.92
CA ALA A 312 11.54 0.92 40.29
C ALA A 312 12.55 -0.02 39.62
N GLY A 313 12.16 -1.29 39.47
CA GLY A 313 13.04 -2.37 38.99
C GLY A 313 13.46 -2.25 37.52
N PRO A 314 14.22 -3.23 37.01
CA PRO A 314 14.70 -3.24 35.63
C PRO A 314 13.58 -3.05 34.60
N CYS A 315 13.86 -2.27 33.57
CA CYS A 315 12.88 -1.80 32.60
C CYS A 315 13.24 -2.23 31.18
N ALA A 316 12.24 -2.40 30.31
CA ALA A 316 12.47 -2.47 28.87
C ALA A 316 11.30 -1.86 28.08
N ILE A 317 11.60 -1.38 26.88
CA ILE A 317 10.63 -0.94 25.87
C ILE A 317 10.79 -1.85 24.67
N ALA A 318 9.73 -2.58 24.31
CA ALA A 318 9.71 -3.47 23.16
C ALA A 318 8.74 -2.94 22.10
N GLY A 319 9.17 -2.86 20.85
CA GLY A 319 8.32 -2.51 19.72
C GLY A 319 8.50 -3.45 18.54
N SER A 320 7.86 -3.11 17.43
CA SER A 320 8.04 -3.81 16.17
C SER A 320 8.46 -2.86 15.05
N ALA A 321 9.05 -3.42 14.00
CA ALA A 321 9.31 -2.70 12.76
C ALA A 321 8.02 -2.34 11.94
N ARG A 322 6.83 -2.40 12.56
CA ARG A 322 5.58 -1.81 12.05
C ARG A 322 5.38 -0.36 12.50
N LEU A 323 6.10 0.08 13.53
CA LEU A 323 6.07 1.45 13.99
C LEU A 323 6.59 2.41 12.92
N THR A 324 6.07 3.62 12.93
CA THR A 324 6.60 4.73 12.14
C THR A 324 7.97 5.17 12.66
N ASN A 325 8.74 5.86 11.83
CA ASN A 325 10.02 6.43 12.25
C ASN A 325 9.84 7.38 13.46
N GLU A 326 8.74 8.13 13.48
CA GLU A 326 8.38 9.07 14.55
C GLU A 326 8.09 8.34 15.87
N GLU A 327 7.31 7.25 15.82
CA GLU A 327 7.05 6.40 16.99
C GLU A 327 8.33 5.75 17.52
N MET A 328 9.19 5.23 16.64
CA MET A 328 10.47 4.63 17.03
C MET A 328 11.41 5.68 17.65
N PHE A 329 11.48 6.87 17.08
CA PHE A 329 12.29 7.96 17.61
C PHE A 329 11.82 8.37 19.02
N LEU A 330 10.51 8.51 19.23
CA LEU A 330 9.93 8.86 20.53
C LEU A 330 10.13 7.74 21.56
N ALA A 331 10.03 6.47 21.15
CA ALA A 331 10.32 5.32 22.02
C ALA A 331 11.80 5.27 22.44
N ALA A 332 12.73 5.52 21.51
CA ALA A 332 14.17 5.60 21.80
C ALA A 332 14.49 6.79 22.73
N LYS A 333 13.83 7.93 22.49
CA LYS A 333 13.92 9.13 23.35
C LYS A 333 13.42 8.87 24.76
N LEU A 334 12.31 8.12 24.90
CA LEU A 334 11.77 7.68 26.18
C LEU A 334 12.75 6.77 26.92
N SER A 335 13.30 5.76 26.24
CA SER A 335 14.34 4.87 26.77
C SER A 335 15.55 5.66 27.29
N SER A 336 16.06 6.61 26.50
CA SER A 336 17.21 7.45 26.88
C SER A 336 16.97 8.27 28.17
N LEU A 337 15.73 8.69 28.42
CA LEU A 337 15.37 9.42 29.65
C LEU A 337 15.23 8.54 30.89
N LEU A 338 15.02 7.23 30.69
CA LEU A 338 14.91 6.25 31.76
C LEU A 338 16.27 5.66 32.16
N GLY A 339 17.32 5.87 31.36
CA GLY A 339 18.66 5.33 31.62
C GLY A 339 18.76 3.86 31.23
N ASP A 340 18.96 2.96 32.19
CA ASP A 340 19.10 1.51 32.01
C ASP A 340 17.75 0.82 31.66
N CYS A 341 17.05 1.34 30.66
CA CYS A 341 15.83 0.75 30.11
C CYS A 341 16.00 0.58 28.59
N PRO A 342 16.49 -0.57 28.09
CA PRO A 342 16.68 -0.80 26.67
C PRO A 342 15.37 -0.68 25.88
N ALA A 343 15.45 0.09 24.79
CA ALA A 343 14.47 0.12 23.71
C ALA A 343 14.90 -0.83 22.58
N VAL A 344 14.05 -1.82 22.25
CA VAL A 344 14.31 -2.78 21.17
C VAL A 344 13.13 -2.91 20.22
N CYS A 345 13.39 -3.20 18.96
CA CYS A 345 12.35 -3.52 17.97
C CYS A 345 12.65 -4.85 17.30
N ALA A 346 11.63 -5.69 17.13
CA ALA A 346 11.74 -6.85 16.25
C ALA A 346 11.96 -6.37 14.80
N VAL A 347 13.00 -6.89 14.15
CA VAL A 347 13.39 -6.57 12.77
C VAL A 347 13.56 -7.84 11.95
N GLY A 348 13.32 -7.75 10.65
CA GLY A 348 13.73 -8.78 9.71
C GLY A 348 15.26 -8.87 9.64
N THR A 349 15.80 -10.08 9.63
CA THR A 349 17.24 -10.32 9.82
C THR A 349 18.09 -10.17 8.56
N GLU A 350 17.53 -10.06 7.35
CA GLU A 350 18.32 -10.08 6.11
C GLU A 350 17.71 -9.26 4.95
N LYS A 351 18.55 -8.82 4.01
CA LYS A 351 18.11 -8.43 2.66
C LYS A 351 17.85 -9.71 1.87
N ILE A 352 16.60 -10.17 1.89
CA ILE A 352 16.20 -11.41 1.24
C ILE A 352 15.73 -11.11 -0.19
N GLU A 353 15.92 -12.06 -1.11
CA GLU A 353 15.42 -11.98 -2.48
C GLU A 353 13.89 -11.75 -2.49
N LYS A 354 13.45 -10.75 -3.27
CA LYS A 354 12.03 -10.41 -3.41
C LYS A 354 11.34 -11.37 -4.37
N LYS A 355 10.23 -11.98 -3.94
CA LYS A 355 9.38 -12.77 -4.82
C LYS A 355 8.70 -11.86 -5.85
N PHE A 356 8.74 -12.26 -7.13
CA PHE A 356 8.31 -11.44 -8.26
C PHE A 356 9.04 -10.08 -8.37
N GLY A 357 10.21 -9.93 -7.74
CA GLY A 357 10.93 -8.66 -7.65
C GLY A 357 10.23 -7.60 -6.78
N LEU A 358 9.13 -7.93 -6.10
CA LEU A 358 8.31 -6.98 -5.36
C LEU A 358 8.07 -7.39 -3.90
N VAL A 359 7.75 -8.64 -3.62
CA VAL A 359 7.36 -9.07 -2.27
C VAL A 359 8.59 -9.42 -1.46
N SER A 360 8.91 -8.59 -0.48
CA SER A 360 9.99 -8.84 0.48
C SER A 360 9.59 -9.97 1.45
N ASN A 361 10.57 -10.79 1.83
CA ASN A 361 10.42 -11.78 2.89
C ASN A 361 10.62 -11.19 4.29
N ASP A 362 11.15 -9.96 4.38
CA ASP A 362 11.12 -9.20 5.64
C ASP A 362 9.68 -8.68 5.85
N PRO A 363 8.94 -9.22 6.85
CA PRO A 363 7.51 -9.00 7.02
C PRO A 363 7.20 -7.68 7.74
N TYR A 364 8.19 -6.79 7.86
CA TYR A 364 8.01 -5.51 8.53
C TYR A 364 8.25 -4.33 7.58
N PRO A 365 7.36 -3.34 7.54
CA PRO A 365 7.48 -2.22 6.61
C PRO A 365 8.65 -1.28 6.90
N ASN A 366 9.16 -1.29 8.14
CA ASN A 366 10.10 -0.30 8.62
C ASN A 366 11.31 -0.91 9.35
N SER A 367 11.79 -2.08 8.93
CA SER A 367 12.99 -2.71 9.50
C SER A 367 14.25 -1.84 9.36
N ALA A 368 14.34 -1.00 8.32
CA ALA A 368 15.44 -0.05 8.18
C ALA A 368 15.32 1.10 9.20
N GLY A 369 14.11 1.64 9.41
CA GLY A 369 13.86 2.63 10.45
C GLY A 369 14.18 2.08 11.84
N ALA A 370 13.68 0.89 12.17
CA ALA A 370 13.97 0.24 13.46
C ALA A 370 15.48 0.14 13.73
N ARG A 371 16.27 -0.13 12.68
CA ARG A 371 17.73 -0.14 12.79
C ARG A 371 18.31 1.22 13.12
N ASN A 372 17.80 2.27 12.48
CA ASN A 372 18.27 3.65 12.65
C ASN A 372 17.89 4.26 14.02
N PHE A 373 16.72 3.95 14.56
CA PHE A 373 16.20 4.61 15.77
C PHE A 373 16.37 3.80 17.05
N MET A 374 16.09 2.49 17.01
CA MET A 374 15.92 1.68 18.23
C MET A 374 17.10 0.71 18.46
N THR A 375 17.66 0.10 17.40
CA THR A 375 18.78 -0.85 17.61
C THR A 375 20.13 -0.20 17.87
N GLN A 376 20.34 1.04 17.41
CA GLN A 376 21.58 1.78 17.68
C GLN A 376 21.59 2.48 19.04
N ALA A 377 20.42 2.67 19.67
CA ALA A 377 20.31 3.50 20.87
C ALA A 377 21.00 2.89 22.10
N ASN A 378 21.04 1.55 22.23
CA ASN A 378 21.45 0.90 23.49
C ASN A 378 22.37 -0.33 23.34
N GLY A 379 22.76 -0.73 22.13
CA GLY A 379 23.66 -1.89 21.90
C GLY A 379 23.07 -3.28 22.21
N ASN A 380 21.80 -3.35 22.65
CA ASN A 380 21.08 -4.60 22.91
C ASN A 380 20.19 -4.98 21.72
N ASP A 381 20.10 -6.27 21.40
CA ASP A 381 19.20 -6.80 20.38
C ASP A 381 17.89 -7.34 20.98
N THR A 382 16.91 -7.60 20.10
CA THR A 382 15.60 -8.15 20.48
C THR A 382 15.76 -9.46 21.25
N LYS A 383 16.68 -10.33 20.81
CA LYS A 383 16.90 -11.64 21.40
C LYS A 383 17.37 -11.55 22.85
N THR A 384 18.38 -10.74 23.12
CA THR A 384 18.93 -10.53 24.47
C THR A 384 17.86 -9.98 25.43
N THR A 385 17.00 -9.11 24.93
CA THR A 385 15.88 -8.57 25.73
C THR A 385 14.83 -9.64 26.02
N MET A 386 14.49 -10.46 25.02
CA MET A 386 13.57 -11.59 25.21
C MET A 386 14.13 -12.65 26.16
N ASP A 387 15.42 -12.99 26.05
CA ASP A 387 16.10 -13.90 26.97
C ASP A 387 16.08 -13.35 28.41
N SER A 388 16.28 -12.03 28.57
CA SER A 388 16.22 -11.37 29.87
C SER A 388 14.80 -11.34 30.44
N LEU A 389 13.78 -11.15 29.59
CA LEU A 389 12.37 -11.25 29.97
C LEU A 389 12.07 -12.67 30.46
N LEU A 390 12.39 -13.70 29.67
CA LEU A 390 12.17 -15.10 30.01
C LEU A 390 12.89 -15.53 31.29
N ALA A 391 14.07 -14.96 31.55
CA ALA A 391 14.81 -15.17 32.80
C ALA A 391 14.24 -14.40 34.00
N GLY A 392 13.15 -13.62 33.84
CA GLY A 392 12.53 -12.84 34.90
C GLY A 392 13.35 -11.63 35.37
N LYS A 393 14.25 -11.12 34.51
CA LYS A 393 15.13 -9.99 34.83
C LYS A 393 14.52 -8.63 34.49
N ILE A 394 13.31 -8.59 33.93
CA ILE A 394 12.58 -7.36 33.58
C ILE A 394 11.34 -7.29 34.48
N ASP A 395 11.22 -6.18 35.21
CA ASP A 395 10.10 -5.92 36.12
C ASP A 395 9.05 -4.99 35.51
N THR A 396 9.49 -4.02 34.70
CA THR A 396 8.61 -3.07 34.03
C THR A 396 8.80 -3.15 32.52
N LEU A 397 7.72 -3.41 31.78
CA LEU A 397 7.74 -3.56 30.33
C LEU A 397 6.71 -2.64 29.67
N VAL A 398 7.14 -1.90 28.65
CA VAL A 398 6.24 -1.16 27.75
C VAL A 398 6.34 -1.80 26.37
N VAL A 399 5.23 -2.27 25.83
CA VAL A 399 5.16 -2.90 24.50
C VAL A 399 4.39 -1.99 23.55
N ILE A 400 4.91 -1.74 22.35
CA ILE A 400 4.36 -0.81 21.37
C ILE A 400 4.19 -1.50 20.01
N GLU A 401 2.95 -1.75 19.61
CA GLU A 401 2.52 -2.44 18.38
C GLU A 401 3.34 -3.71 18.10
N ALA A 402 3.53 -4.55 19.12
CA ALA A 402 4.25 -5.81 19.03
C ALA A 402 3.53 -6.90 19.82
N ASP A 403 3.45 -8.09 19.24
CA ASP A 403 3.05 -9.29 19.96
C ASP A 403 4.29 -10.15 20.23
N LEU A 404 4.73 -10.17 21.50
CA LEU A 404 5.91 -10.91 21.94
C LEU A 404 5.78 -12.42 21.72
N PHE A 405 4.54 -12.95 21.65
CA PHE A 405 4.29 -14.35 21.33
C PHE A 405 4.61 -14.71 19.87
N GLU A 406 4.71 -13.74 18.97
CA GLU A 406 5.21 -13.93 17.59
C GLU A 406 6.75 -14.02 17.54
N LEU A 407 7.45 -13.58 18.60
CA LEU A 407 8.92 -13.48 18.64
C LEU A 407 9.58 -14.69 19.29
N VAL A 408 8.79 -15.57 19.91
CA VAL A 408 9.27 -16.77 20.60
C VAL A 408 8.78 -18.02 19.91
N SER A 409 9.50 -19.12 20.10
CA SER A 409 9.09 -20.42 19.59
C SER A 409 7.85 -20.97 20.33
N ASP A 410 7.16 -21.94 19.74
CA ASP A 410 5.96 -22.53 20.36
C ASP A 410 6.23 -23.13 21.75
N HIS A 411 7.42 -23.66 22.00
CA HIS A 411 7.79 -24.23 23.30
C HIS A 411 8.06 -23.16 24.38
N GLU A 412 8.41 -21.93 23.97
CA GLU A 412 8.66 -20.80 24.87
C GLU A 412 7.39 -20.01 25.20
N LYS A 413 6.33 -20.11 24.38
CA LYS A 413 5.06 -19.37 24.60
C LYS A 413 4.48 -19.58 26.00
N TYR A 414 4.52 -20.81 26.52
CA TYR A 414 4.06 -21.09 27.88
C TYR A 414 4.91 -20.39 28.94
N ALA A 415 6.25 -20.43 28.79
CA ALA A 415 7.16 -19.76 29.71
C ALA A 415 6.97 -18.23 29.68
N LEU A 416 6.83 -17.65 28.48
CA LEU A 416 6.54 -16.22 28.30
C LEU A 416 5.24 -15.82 29.01
N SER A 417 4.16 -16.58 28.83
CA SER A 417 2.88 -16.32 29.50
C SER A 417 3.03 -16.29 31.03
N ARG A 418 3.76 -17.26 31.61
CA ARG A 418 4.01 -17.33 33.06
C ARG A 418 4.88 -16.19 33.59
N VAL A 419 5.80 -15.69 32.79
CA VAL A 419 6.60 -14.50 33.10
C VAL A 419 5.73 -13.25 33.07
N LEU A 420 4.94 -13.06 32.02
CA LEU A 420 4.05 -11.90 31.87
C LEU A 420 2.94 -11.87 32.93
N GLU A 421 2.49 -13.01 33.45
CA GLU A 421 1.56 -13.08 34.59
C GLU A 421 2.16 -12.57 35.90
N LYS A 422 3.49 -12.63 36.05
CA LYS A 422 4.21 -12.26 37.28
C LYS A 422 4.98 -10.95 37.17
N ILE A 423 5.00 -10.34 35.99
CA ILE A 423 5.72 -9.08 35.75
C ILE A 423 5.15 -7.98 36.63
N GLY A 424 6.01 -7.13 37.20
CA GLY A 424 5.58 -6.08 38.12
C GLY A 424 4.72 -5.01 37.45
N PHE A 425 5.01 -4.69 36.18
CA PHE A 425 4.20 -3.78 35.38
C PHE A 425 4.34 -4.07 33.88
N LEU A 426 3.21 -4.00 33.17
CA LEU A 426 3.13 -4.18 31.73
C LEU A 426 2.12 -3.18 31.15
N ALA A 427 2.60 -2.26 30.32
CA ALA A 427 1.75 -1.40 29.50
C ALA A 427 1.87 -1.80 28.04
N VAL A 428 0.74 -1.88 27.33
CA VAL A 428 0.70 -2.24 25.91
C VAL A 428 0.00 -1.12 25.13
N ILE A 429 0.69 -0.60 24.12
CA ILE A 429 0.18 0.39 23.17
C ILE A 429 -0.05 -0.36 21.86
N ASP A 430 -1.30 -0.61 21.47
CA ASP A 430 -1.60 -1.39 20.27
C ASP A 430 -2.95 -0.96 19.68
N TYR A 431 -3.15 -1.18 18.39
CA TYR A 431 -4.44 -0.96 17.71
C TYR A 431 -5.35 -2.20 17.77
N LYS A 432 -4.83 -3.37 18.13
CA LYS A 432 -5.57 -4.63 18.27
C LYS A 432 -5.26 -5.35 19.60
N LEU A 433 -6.22 -6.15 20.07
CA LEU A 433 -6.04 -6.99 21.25
C LEU A 433 -5.18 -8.22 20.91
N THR A 434 -3.87 -8.10 21.06
CA THR A 434 -2.88 -9.19 20.89
C THR A 434 -2.81 -10.12 22.09
N GLU A 435 -2.13 -11.27 21.96
CA GLU A 435 -1.92 -12.17 23.10
C GLU A 435 -1.07 -11.51 24.18
N THR A 436 -0.07 -10.70 23.80
CA THR A 436 0.67 -9.84 24.74
C THR A 436 -0.26 -8.86 25.48
N ALA A 437 -1.19 -8.20 24.79
CA ALA A 437 -2.13 -7.26 25.41
C ALA A 437 -3.02 -7.91 26.48
N ARG A 438 -3.34 -9.21 26.36
CA ARG A 438 -4.15 -9.95 27.36
C ARG A 438 -3.47 -10.08 28.72
N HIS A 439 -2.16 -9.89 28.79
CA HIS A 439 -1.40 -9.91 30.04
C HIS A 439 -1.19 -8.50 30.64
N ALA A 440 -1.57 -7.44 29.93
CA ALA A 440 -1.24 -6.07 30.30
C ALA A 440 -1.96 -5.61 31.58
N HIS A 441 -1.27 -4.76 32.35
CA HIS A 441 -1.89 -3.99 33.41
C HIS A 441 -2.64 -2.78 32.85
N ILE A 442 -2.12 -2.20 31.75
CA ILE A 442 -2.71 -1.07 31.05
C ILE A 442 -2.61 -1.30 29.55
N ILE A 443 -3.72 -1.11 28.84
CA ILE A 443 -3.79 -1.14 27.37
C ILE A 443 -4.19 0.26 26.89
N LEU A 444 -3.38 0.84 25.99
CA LEU A 444 -3.63 2.13 25.38
C LEU A 444 -3.93 1.93 23.88
N PRO A 445 -5.14 2.32 23.40
CA PRO A 445 -5.52 2.09 22.01
C PRO A 445 -4.77 3.02 21.05
N ALA A 446 -3.99 2.43 20.16
CA ALA A 446 -3.28 3.12 19.09
C ALA A 446 -4.06 3.11 17.76
N ALA A 447 -3.73 4.04 16.88
CA ALA A 447 -4.25 4.11 15.52
C ALA A 447 -3.51 3.12 14.60
N SER A 448 -4.24 2.46 13.69
CA SER A 448 -3.64 1.61 12.66
C SER A 448 -2.86 2.43 11.61
N PRO A 449 -2.05 1.81 10.73
CA PRO A 449 -1.35 2.51 9.66
C PRO A 449 -2.24 3.30 8.68
N TYR A 450 -3.53 2.97 8.58
CA TYR A 450 -4.50 3.72 7.75
C TYR A 450 -5.18 4.87 8.51
N GLU A 451 -4.91 5.02 9.80
CA GLU A 451 -5.56 5.97 10.71
C GLU A 451 -4.60 7.06 11.24
N LYS A 452 -3.31 6.99 10.86
CA LYS A 452 -2.26 7.90 11.32
C LYS A 452 -1.37 8.40 10.17
N ASP A 453 -0.78 9.56 10.39
CA ASP A 453 0.29 10.11 9.56
C ASP A 453 1.66 9.75 10.17
N GLY A 454 2.68 9.61 9.33
CA GLY A 454 4.04 9.27 9.73
C GLY A 454 4.89 8.85 8.55
N THR A 455 6.08 8.30 8.84
CA THR A 455 6.99 7.83 7.79
C THR A 455 7.50 6.42 8.05
N PHE A 456 7.70 5.68 6.94
CA PHE A 456 8.44 4.42 6.94
C PHE A 456 9.71 4.58 6.12
N THR A 457 10.74 3.82 6.51
CA THR A 457 11.99 3.67 5.78
C THR A 457 12.06 2.25 5.23
N ASN A 458 11.94 2.12 3.91
CA ASN A 458 11.93 0.82 3.25
C ASN A 458 13.32 0.17 3.17
N ASP A 459 13.40 -1.06 2.67
CA ASP A 459 14.65 -1.85 2.56
C ASP A 459 15.73 -1.26 1.64
N SER A 460 15.35 -0.27 0.83
CA SER A 460 16.20 0.48 -0.08
C SER A 460 16.65 1.82 0.51
N GLY A 461 16.34 2.08 1.79
CA GLY A 461 16.68 3.32 2.48
C GLY A 461 15.84 4.51 2.03
N ARG A 462 14.65 4.27 1.46
CA ARG A 462 13.73 5.34 1.05
C ARG A 462 12.73 5.63 2.15
N VAL A 463 12.70 6.88 2.58
CA VAL A 463 11.70 7.42 3.50
C VAL A 463 10.45 7.78 2.71
N GLN A 464 9.31 7.20 3.09
CA GLN A 464 8.02 7.37 2.41
C GLN A 464 6.94 7.74 3.42
N LYS A 465 6.01 8.60 3.02
CA LYS A 465 4.90 9.05 3.87
C LYS A 465 3.78 8.02 3.91
N ILE A 466 3.38 7.64 5.11
CA ILE A 466 2.03 7.13 5.34
C ILE A 466 1.10 8.30 5.66
N ARG A 467 -0.13 8.19 5.16
CA ARG A 467 -1.17 9.19 5.39
C ARG A 467 -2.41 8.55 5.94
N LYS A 468 -3.06 9.28 6.85
CA LYS A 468 -4.36 8.95 7.41
C LYS A 468 -5.44 8.93 6.30
N ALA A 469 -6.05 7.77 6.09
CA ALA A 469 -7.16 7.57 5.15
C ALA A 469 -8.53 7.47 5.85
N ILE A 470 -8.56 6.96 7.09
CA ILE A 470 -9.76 6.87 7.94
C ILE A 470 -9.48 7.47 9.31
N SER A 471 -10.53 7.83 10.05
CA SER A 471 -10.37 8.28 11.44
C SER A 471 -10.02 7.13 12.39
N PRO A 472 -9.17 7.37 13.42
CA PRO A 472 -8.93 6.40 14.47
C PRO A 472 -10.23 5.87 15.08
N LEU A 473 -10.25 4.60 15.45
CA LEU A 473 -11.43 3.94 15.97
C LEU A 473 -11.73 4.37 17.42
N GLY A 474 -12.94 4.87 17.67
CA GLY A 474 -13.37 5.25 19.02
C GLY A 474 -12.52 6.39 19.59
N LYS A 475 -11.84 6.14 20.70
CA LYS A 475 -10.91 7.09 21.35
C LYS A 475 -9.44 6.75 21.07
N ALA A 476 -9.14 5.85 20.15
CA ALA A 476 -7.77 5.53 19.76
C ALA A 476 -7.03 6.80 19.28
N LYS A 477 -5.71 6.84 19.51
CA LYS A 477 -4.85 7.96 19.13
C LYS A 477 -3.67 7.48 18.29
N PRO A 478 -3.11 8.29 17.38
CA PRO A 478 -1.83 8.01 16.75
C PRO A 478 -0.77 7.64 17.79
N GLY A 479 0.05 6.61 17.53
CA GLY A 479 1.01 6.11 18.53
C GLY A 479 2.03 7.18 18.94
N TRP A 480 2.42 8.08 18.04
CA TRP A 480 3.29 9.21 18.37
C TRP A 480 2.66 10.15 19.41
N GLU A 481 1.35 10.42 19.32
CA GLU A 481 0.64 11.21 20.33
C GLU A 481 0.63 10.50 21.69
N VAL A 482 0.38 9.18 21.69
CA VAL A 482 0.37 8.37 22.93
C VAL A 482 1.75 8.43 23.60
N LEU A 483 2.83 8.30 22.82
CA LEU A 483 4.20 8.40 23.33
C LEU A 483 4.53 9.80 23.85
N CYS A 484 4.06 10.86 23.19
CA CYS A 484 4.19 12.22 23.72
C CYS A 484 3.44 12.37 25.05
N MET A 485 2.19 11.92 25.14
CA MET A 485 1.40 11.99 26.37
C MET A 485 2.08 11.29 27.56
N ILE A 486 2.72 10.15 27.34
CA ILE A 486 3.51 9.43 28.36
C ILE A 486 4.80 10.19 28.67
N GLY A 487 5.56 10.60 27.65
CA GLY A 487 6.83 11.29 27.79
C GLY A 487 6.71 12.64 28.50
N GLU A 488 5.60 13.36 28.30
CA GLU A 488 5.31 14.62 29.00
C GLU A 488 5.19 14.46 30.51
N LYS A 489 4.84 13.27 31.01
CA LYS A 489 4.84 12.96 32.46
C LYS A 489 6.24 12.88 33.04
N LEU A 490 7.25 12.61 32.21
CA LEU A 490 8.66 12.51 32.60
C LEU A 490 9.43 13.80 32.35
N ASP A 491 9.18 14.44 31.21
CA ASP A 491 9.75 15.72 30.82
C ASP A 491 8.92 16.40 29.72
N LYS A 492 8.07 17.35 30.11
CA LYS A 492 7.21 18.09 29.18
C LYS A 492 7.99 18.87 28.11
N SER A 493 9.18 19.37 28.42
CA SER A 493 9.96 20.17 27.46
C SER A 493 10.46 19.35 26.28
N LEU A 494 10.63 18.04 26.49
CA LEU A 494 11.17 17.13 25.49
C LEU A 494 10.11 16.44 24.63
N PHE A 495 8.85 16.38 25.06
CA PHE A 495 7.78 15.66 24.34
C PHE A 495 6.64 16.55 23.82
N ASN A 496 6.79 17.86 23.91
CA ASN A 496 5.81 18.82 23.43
C ASN A 496 5.90 19.00 21.89
N TYR A 497 5.35 18.05 21.14
CA TYR A 497 5.21 18.11 19.68
C TYR A 497 3.74 18.35 19.31
N ALA A 498 3.47 19.26 18.37
CA ALA A 498 2.12 19.57 17.91
C ALA A 498 1.72 18.75 16.68
N SER A 499 2.71 18.27 15.91
CA SER A 499 2.48 17.51 14.70
C SER A 499 3.55 16.44 14.45
N VAL A 500 3.25 15.50 13.56
CA VAL A 500 4.22 14.52 13.05
C VAL A 500 5.38 15.19 12.31
N SER A 501 5.16 16.37 11.72
CA SER A 501 6.20 17.15 11.04
C SER A 501 7.24 17.64 12.05
N ASP A 502 6.82 18.08 13.23
CA ASP A 502 7.71 18.55 14.30
C ASP A 502 8.63 17.42 14.78
N VAL A 503 8.10 16.19 14.88
CA VAL A 503 8.90 15.01 15.23
C VAL A 503 9.89 14.69 14.11
N MET A 504 9.46 14.78 12.85
CA MET A 504 10.33 14.55 11.69
C MET A 504 11.46 15.57 11.57
N ASP A 505 11.21 16.83 11.94
CA ASP A 505 12.24 17.86 11.98
C ASP A 505 13.29 17.55 13.06
N ASP A 506 12.87 17.06 14.24
CA ASP A 506 13.81 16.63 15.28
C ASP A 506 14.62 15.38 14.86
N ILE A 507 13.98 14.44 14.15
CA ILE A 507 14.65 13.30 13.50
C ILE A 507 15.71 13.80 12.51
N SER A 508 15.35 14.75 11.64
CA SER A 508 16.26 15.29 10.64
C SER A 508 17.49 15.97 11.27
N LEU A 509 17.37 16.51 12.48
CA LEU A 509 18.46 17.17 13.18
C LEU A 509 19.37 16.19 13.92
N LYS A 510 18.80 15.12 14.49
CA LYS A 510 19.51 14.25 15.44
C LYS A 510 19.96 12.91 14.87
N ILE A 511 19.31 12.41 13.82
CA ILE A 511 19.55 11.06 13.32
C ILE A 511 20.39 11.11 12.04
N PRO A 512 21.59 10.50 12.03
CA PRO A 512 22.44 10.46 10.84
C PRO A 512 21.71 9.88 9.61
N GLY A 513 21.94 10.50 8.45
CA GLY A 513 21.31 10.10 7.18
C GLY A 513 19.93 10.72 6.91
N TYR A 514 19.25 11.25 7.93
CA TYR A 514 17.97 11.95 7.81
C TYR A 514 18.12 13.47 7.60
N GLY A 515 19.34 13.98 7.45
CA GLY A 515 19.62 15.39 7.24
C GLY A 515 18.81 15.99 6.07
N GLY A 516 18.18 17.14 6.32
CA GLY A 516 17.37 17.84 5.33
C GLY A 516 16.03 17.17 4.98
N MET A 517 15.64 16.12 5.72
CA MET A 517 14.30 15.55 5.62
C MET A 517 13.29 16.45 6.36
N SER A 518 12.06 16.47 5.87
CA SER A 518 10.91 17.09 6.54
C SER A 518 9.68 16.42 5.97
N TYR A 519 8.65 16.24 6.81
CA TYR A 519 7.43 15.55 6.41
C TYR A 519 6.83 16.18 5.13
N ASP A 520 6.83 17.51 5.04
CA ASP A 520 6.28 18.21 3.87
C ASP A 520 7.14 18.06 2.61
N ARG A 521 8.45 17.84 2.76
CA ARG A 521 9.43 17.81 1.64
C ARG A 521 9.77 16.41 1.10
N ILE A 522 9.36 15.32 1.77
CA ILE A 522 9.61 13.93 1.32
C ILE A 522 8.96 13.62 -0.04
N GLY A 523 8.02 14.45 -0.50
CA GLY A 523 7.32 14.26 -1.77
C GLY A 523 6.36 13.07 -1.75
N THR A 524 5.72 12.80 -2.89
CA THR A 524 4.74 11.70 -3.00
C THR A 524 5.41 10.35 -3.24
N VAL A 525 6.58 10.31 -3.86
CA VAL A 525 7.31 9.06 -4.16
C VAL A 525 8.33 8.68 -3.07
N GLY A 526 8.49 9.51 -2.04
CA GLY A 526 9.50 9.33 -1.00
C GLY A 526 10.89 9.81 -1.42
N LYS A 527 11.77 9.99 -0.44
CA LYS A 527 13.15 10.45 -0.63
C LYS A 527 14.14 9.42 -0.07
N VAL A 528 15.22 9.15 -0.79
CA VAL A 528 16.28 8.24 -0.34
C VAL A 528 17.14 8.95 0.72
N LEU A 529 17.51 8.23 1.77
CA LEU A 529 18.47 8.71 2.76
C LEU A 529 19.81 9.01 2.09
N GLU A 530 20.39 10.16 2.42
CA GLU A 530 21.75 10.48 2.00
C GLU A 530 22.69 9.54 2.75
N HIS A 531 23.26 8.57 2.04
CA HIS A 531 24.34 7.79 2.62
C HIS A 531 25.49 8.77 2.80
N GLY A 532 25.89 9.03 4.05
CA GLY A 532 27.06 9.85 4.32
C GLY A 532 28.20 9.39 3.42
N ALA A 533 28.79 10.31 2.66
CA ALA A 533 30.01 10.06 1.91
C ALA A 533 31.05 9.50 2.90
N GLY A 534 31.23 8.17 2.89
CA GLY A 534 31.91 7.49 3.99
C GLY A 534 31.82 5.97 3.93
N LYS A 535 32.36 5.37 2.87
CA LYS A 535 33.25 4.21 3.00
C LYS A 535 34.44 4.42 2.09
#